data_AF-A0A379WWS4-F1
#
_entry.id   AF-A0A379WWS4-F1
#
_cell.length_a   1.000
_cell.length_b   1.000
_cell.length_c   1.000
_cell.angle_alpha   90.00
_cell.angle_beta   90.00
_cell.angle_gamma   90.00
#
_symmetry.space_group_name_H-M   'P 1'
#
loop_
_entity.id
_entity.type
_entity.pdbx_description
1 polymer ?
#
loop_
_entity_poly.entity_id
_entity_poly.type
_entity_poly.pdbx_seq_one_letter_code
_entity_poly.pdbx_strand_id
1 'polypeptide(L)'
;MDFGQNLIARNSGVVRVGDEVEILATAPAKAYGATTVDNNVTPDKHPDASVTIDWQGQTFCGNNQQVLLEQLENQGIRIPYSCRAGICGCCRIRLLEGEVSPLKKSAMGDDGTILSCSCVPKTALRLEN
;
A
#
# COMPACT_ATOMS: atom_id res chain seq x y z
N MET A 1 -11.10 -0.69 -15.78
CA MET A 1 -11.79 -1.06 -14.53
C MET A 1 -12.70 0.10 -14.20
N ASP A 2 -14.01 -0.05 -14.43
CA ASP A 2 -15.00 1.02 -14.27
C ASP A 2 -15.63 0.96 -12.89
N PHE A 3 -14.81 0.90 -11.83
CA PHE A 3 -15.36 0.94 -10.48
C PHE A 3 -15.51 2.40 -10.05
N GLY A 4 -16.76 2.85 -9.91
CA GLY A 4 -17.10 4.09 -9.22
C GLY A 4 -16.95 5.41 -9.99
N GLN A 5 -16.51 5.40 -11.25
CA GLN A 5 -16.51 6.61 -12.07
C GLN A 5 -17.79 6.63 -12.93
N ASN A 6 -18.60 7.69 -12.76
CA ASN A 6 -19.91 7.96 -13.40
C ASN A 6 -21.18 7.48 -12.67
N LEU A 7 -21.18 7.44 -11.33
CA LEU A 7 -22.41 7.15 -10.58
C LEU A 7 -23.16 8.45 -10.25
N ILE A 8 -24.32 8.64 -10.86
CA ILE A 8 -25.27 9.70 -10.48
C ILE A 8 -26.30 9.06 -9.56
N ALA A 9 -26.32 9.47 -8.30
CA ALA A 9 -27.36 9.04 -7.37
C ALA A 9 -28.72 9.56 -7.88
N ARG A 10 -29.60 8.65 -8.30
CA ARG A 10 -30.97 9.00 -8.73
C ARG A 10 -31.94 9.16 -7.56
N ASN A 11 -31.56 8.69 -6.37
CA ASN A 11 -32.32 8.82 -5.13
C ASN A 11 -31.35 8.79 -3.92
N SER A 12 -31.79 9.31 -2.77
CA SER A 12 -31.07 9.27 -1.49
C SER A 12 -31.99 8.73 -0.39
N GLY A 13 -31.48 7.88 0.49
CA GLY A 13 -32.22 7.35 1.64
C GLY A 13 -31.32 6.56 2.58
N VAL A 14 -31.87 6.10 3.69
CA VAL A 14 -31.17 5.26 4.68
C VAL A 14 -31.90 3.93 4.77
N VAL A 15 -31.22 2.84 4.44
CA VAL A 15 -31.70 1.47 4.67
C VAL A 15 -31.32 1.07 6.09
N ARG A 16 -32.27 0.54 6.85
CA ARG A 16 -32.07 0.09 8.23
C ARG A 16 -32.19 -1.42 8.35
N VAL A 17 -31.65 -1.96 9.44
CA VAL A 17 -31.86 -3.37 9.81
C VAL A 17 -33.35 -3.59 10.06
N GLY A 18 -33.94 -4.56 9.37
CA GLY A 18 -35.36 -4.88 9.44
C GLY A 18 -36.21 -4.30 8.30
N ASP A 19 -35.64 -3.47 7.42
CA ASP A 19 -36.34 -3.05 6.21
C ASP A 19 -36.55 -4.26 5.29
N GLU A 20 -37.76 -4.40 4.76
CA GLU A 20 -38.07 -5.42 3.76
C GLU A 20 -37.42 -5.06 2.42
N VAL A 21 -36.78 -6.03 1.79
CA VAL A 21 -36.11 -5.87 0.49
C VAL A 21 -36.73 -6.83 -0.51
N GLU A 22 -37.14 -6.30 -1.66
CA GLU A 22 -37.63 -7.07 -2.80
C GLU A 22 -36.61 -7.03 -3.94
N ILE A 23 -36.33 -8.20 -4.54
CA ILE A 23 -35.46 -8.28 -5.72
C ILE A 23 -36.29 -7.93 -6.96
N LEU A 24 -36.14 -6.70 -7.46
CA LEU A 24 -36.85 -6.24 -8.65
C LEU A 24 -36.34 -6.87 -9.96
N ALA A 25 -35.03 -7.17 -10.03
CA ALA A 25 -34.40 -7.78 -11.20
C ALA A 25 -33.07 -8.44 -10.81
N THR A 26 -32.68 -9.47 -11.56
CA THR A 26 -31.35 -10.07 -11.50
C THR A 26 -30.71 -10.05 -12.89
N ALA A 27 -29.38 -10.05 -12.93
CA ALA A 27 -28.62 -10.17 -14.16
C ALA A 27 -27.45 -11.14 -13.94
N PRO A 28 -26.96 -11.81 -15.00
CA PRO A 28 -25.73 -12.59 -14.91
C PRO A 28 -24.59 -11.73 -14.40
N ALA A 29 -23.74 -12.30 -13.54
CA ALA A 29 -22.54 -11.62 -13.09
C ALA A 29 -21.70 -11.24 -14.32
N LYS A 30 -21.32 -9.96 -14.43
CA LYS A 30 -20.40 -9.53 -15.48
C LYS A 30 -19.10 -10.30 -15.27
N ALA A 31 -18.62 -10.97 -16.31
CA ALA A 31 -17.32 -11.63 -16.28
C ALA A 31 -16.23 -10.56 -16.25
N TYR A 32 -15.82 -10.16 -15.05
CA TYR A 32 -14.62 -9.38 -14.88
C TYR A 32 -13.45 -10.34 -15.05
N GLY A 33 -12.76 -10.23 -16.20
CA GLY A 33 -11.51 -10.93 -16.40
C GLY A 33 -10.55 -10.50 -15.30
N ALA A 34 -10.09 -11.45 -14.49
CA ALA A 34 -8.91 -11.21 -13.66
C ALA A 34 -7.76 -11.02 -14.64
N THR A 35 -7.42 -9.76 -14.95
CA THR A 35 -6.18 -9.51 -15.67
C THR A 35 -5.05 -10.01 -14.79
N THR A 36 -4.32 -11.00 -15.28
CA THR A 36 -3.11 -11.55 -14.65
C THR A 36 -1.98 -10.52 -14.73
N VAL A 37 -2.12 -9.40 -14.03
CA VAL A 37 -1.00 -8.52 -13.71
C VAL A 37 -0.64 -8.75 -12.26
N ASP A 38 -0.21 -9.98 -11.98
CA ASP A 38 0.37 -10.30 -10.68
C ASP A 38 1.80 -9.71 -10.67
N ASN A 39 1.86 -8.42 -10.38
CA ASN A 39 3.12 -7.69 -10.18
C ASN A 39 3.65 -7.85 -8.76
N ASN A 40 3.03 -8.73 -7.97
CA ASN A 40 3.51 -9.06 -6.64
C ASN A 40 4.82 -9.84 -6.75
N VAL A 41 5.75 -9.50 -5.87
CA VAL A 41 7.00 -10.21 -5.70
C VAL A 41 6.84 -11.02 -4.42
N THR A 42 7.14 -12.32 -4.45
CA THR A 42 7.27 -13.11 -3.22
C THR A 42 8.40 -12.51 -2.40
N PRO A 43 8.12 -11.96 -1.19
CA PRO A 43 9.17 -11.45 -0.35
C PRO A 43 10.08 -12.60 0.09
N ASP A 44 11.40 -12.36 0.04
CA ASP A 44 12.40 -13.31 0.53
C ASP A 44 12.13 -13.63 2.01
N LYS A 45 12.04 -14.92 2.35
CA LYS A 45 11.88 -15.35 3.75
C LYS A 45 13.21 -15.15 4.48
N HIS A 46 13.28 -14.09 5.28
CA HIS A 46 14.37 -13.84 6.20
C HIS A 46 13.92 -14.11 7.64
N PRO A 47 14.82 -14.57 8.54
CA PRO A 47 14.49 -14.66 9.95
C PRO A 47 14.12 -13.28 10.51
N ASP A 48 13.18 -13.25 11.44
CA ASP A 48 12.73 -12.03 12.10
C ASP A 48 13.92 -11.31 12.73
N ALA A 49 14.12 -10.05 12.34
CA ALA A 49 15.22 -9.23 12.80
C ALA A 49 14.79 -7.78 12.97
N SER A 50 15.33 -7.14 14.00
CA SER A 50 15.25 -5.69 14.17
C SER A 50 16.20 -4.98 13.21
N VAL A 51 15.76 -3.86 12.66
CA VAL A 51 16.58 -2.98 11.83
C VAL A 51 16.58 -1.56 12.38
N THR A 52 17.64 -0.81 12.11
CA THR A 52 17.69 0.62 12.45
C THR A 52 17.16 1.42 11.27
N ILE A 53 16.20 2.31 11.51
CA ILE A 53 15.65 3.21 10.50
C ILE A 53 15.95 4.65 10.92
N ASP A 54 16.66 5.37 10.06
CA ASP A 54 16.90 6.81 10.16
C ASP A 54 15.97 7.55 9.19
N TRP A 55 15.09 8.37 9.74
CA TRP A 55 14.26 9.31 9.00
C TRP A 55 14.70 10.74 9.30
N GLN A 56 15.44 11.37 8.39
CA GLN A 56 15.88 12.77 8.51
C GLN A 56 16.57 13.10 9.85
N GLY A 57 17.38 12.17 10.38
CA GLY A 57 18.08 12.30 11.66
C GLY A 57 17.29 11.79 12.88
N GLN A 58 16.03 11.39 12.72
CA GLN A 58 15.28 10.67 13.74
C GLN A 58 15.47 9.17 13.54
N THR A 59 16.25 8.54 14.43
CA THR A 59 16.50 7.11 14.41
C THR A 59 15.54 6.35 15.32
N PHE A 60 15.01 5.23 14.84
CA PHE A 60 14.21 4.31 15.66
C PHE A 60 14.46 2.84 15.28
N CYS A 61 14.05 1.93 16.15
CA CYS A 61 14.13 0.50 15.94
C CYS A 61 12.89 0.01 15.20
N GLY A 62 13.10 -0.49 13.98
CA GLY A 62 12.10 -1.16 13.16
C GLY A 62 12.35 -2.67 13.06
N ASN A 63 11.69 -3.31 12.09
CA ASN A 63 11.86 -4.73 11.78
C ASN A 63 11.81 -5.02 10.28
N ASN A 64 12.18 -6.24 9.91
CA ASN A 64 12.15 -6.77 8.55
C ASN A 64 10.84 -7.52 8.19
N GLN A 65 9.75 -7.30 8.93
CA GLN A 65 8.46 -7.98 8.74
C GLN A 65 7.34 -7.03 8.27
N GLN A 66 7.42 -5.74 8.64
CA GLN A 66 6.40 -4.73 8.36
C GLN A 66 6.82 -3.77 7.24
N VAL A 67 5.85 -3.25 6.49
CA VAL A 67 6.12 -2.23 5.47
C VAL A 67 6.58 -0.92 6.10
N LEU A 68 7.47 -0.21 5.40
CA LEU A 68 8.06 1.04 5.86
C LEU A 68 7.04 2.09 6.26
N LEU A 69 5.95 2.23 5.50
CA LEU A 69 4.91 3.22 5.79
C LEU A 69 4.32 3.05 7.20
N GLU A 70 3.99 1.81 7.60
CA GLU A 70 3.42 1.55 8.92
C GLU A 70 4.42 1.81 10.04
N GLN A 71 5.68 1.43 9.82
CA GLN A 71 6.75 1.67 10.80
C GLN A 71 6.99 3.16 11.02
N LEU A 72 6.91 3.98 9.97
CA LEU A 72 7.01 5.44 10.04
C LEU A 72 5.77 6.05 10.72
N GLU A 73 4.56 5.59 10.39
CA GLU A 73 3.32 6.03 11.03
C GLU A 73 3.31 5.76 12.54
N ASN A 74 3.83 4.60 12.97
CA ASN A 74 3.95 4.23 14.38
C ASN A 74 4.88 5.16 15.19
N GLN A 75 5.83 5.82 14.51
CA GLN A 75 6.69 6.84 15.11
C GLN A 75 6.13 8.26 14.99
N GLY A 76 4.89 8.40 14.48
CA GLY A 76 4.25 9.69 14.25
C GLY A 76 4.73 10.41 12.99
N ILE A 77 5.56 9.78 12.15
CA ILE A 77 6.06 10.35 10.91
C ILE A 77 4.97 10.20 9.84
N ARG A 78 4.48 11.33 9.30
CA ARG A 78 3.40 11.35 8.33
C ARG A 78 3.93 11.53 6.92
N ILE A 79 3.75 10.51 6.10
CA ILE A 79 4.06 10.53 4.67
C ILE A 79 2.75 10.59 3.88
N PRO A 80 2.66 11.37 2.79
CA PRO A 80 1.48 11.34 1.94
C PRO A 80 1.20 9.91 1.43
N TYR A 81 -0.04 9.43 1.51
CA TYR A 81 -0.43 8.14 0.91
C TYR A 81 -1.89 8.15 0.45
N SER A 82 -2.25 7.18 -0.38
CA SER A 82 -3.62 6.98 -0.84
C SER A 82 -3.98 5.50 -0.93
N CYS A 83 -3.45 4.77 -1.92
CA CYS A 83 -3.90 3.40 -2.19
C CYS A 83 -3.36 2.32 -1.24
N ARG A 84 -2.23 2.57 -0.54
CA ARG A 84 -1.47 1.57 0.25
C ARG A 84 -1.14 0.26 -0.48
N ALA A 85 -1.23 0.26 -1.81
CA ALA A 85 -1.09 -0.92 -2.66
C ALA A 85 0.05 -0.77 -3.68
N GLY A 86 0.96 0.19 -3.51
CA GLY A 86 2.13 0.34 -4.39
C GLY A 86 1.82 0.72 -5.84
N ILE A 87 0.66 1.34 -6.12
CA ILE A 87 0.23 1.71 -7.48
C ILE A 87 0.03 3.22 -7.70
N CYS A 88 -0.34 3.99 -6.67
CA CYS A 88 -0.64 5.43 -6.83
C CYS A 88 0.60 6.34 -6.78
N GLY A 89 1.71 5.87 -6.22
CA GLY A 89 2.93 6.67 -6.07
C GLY A 89 2.93 7.78 -5.01
N CYS A 90 1.81 8.02 -4.30
CA CYS A 90 1.74 9.09 -3.29
C CYS A 90 2.75 8.93 -2.14
N CYS A 91 3.06 7.70 -1.74
CA CYS A 91 3.94 7.37 -0.62
C CYS A 91 5.42 7.24 -1.01
N ARG A 92 5.82 7.92 -2.10
CA ARG A 92 7.19 7.89 -2.60
C ARG A 92 8.10 8.66 -1.64
N ILE A 93 9.24 8.05 -1.32
CA ILE A 93 10.33 8.62 -0.53
C ILE A 93 11.66 8.24 -1.15
N ARG A 94 12.74 8.89 -0.75
CA ARG A 94 14.09 8.59 -1.25
C ARG A 94 14.87 7.72 -0.28
N LEU A 95 15.44 6.64 -0.81
CA LEU A 95 16.31 5.72 -0.08
C LEU A 95 17.76 6.19 -0.26
N LEU A 96 18.36 6.68 0.81
CA LEU A 96 19.74 7.18 0.79
C LEU A 96 20.75 6.06 0.98
N GLU A 97 20.50 5.17 1.94
CA GLU A 97 21.38 4.05 2.28
C GLU A 97 20.56 2.84 2.74
N GLY A 98 21.09 1.64 2.51
CA GLY A 98 20.48 0.38 2.90
C GLY A 98 19.68 -0.30 1.79
N GLU A 99 19.02 -1.40 2.13
CA GLU A 99 18.31 -2.26 1.19
C GLU A 99 16.91 -2.58 1.67
N VAL A 100 15.95 -2.63 0.73
CA VAL A 100 14.56 -2.98 0.98
C VAL A 100 14.12 -4.15 0.11
N SER A 101 13.14 -4.90 0.60
CA SER A 101 12.43 -5.95 -0.11
C SER A 101 11.13 -5.37 -0.67
N PRO A 102 11.03 -5.18 -1.99
CA PRO A 102 9.80 -4.68 -2.59
C PRO A 102 8.74 -5.79 -2.64
N LEU A 103 7.50 -5.46 -2.25
CA LEU A 103 6.33 -6.33 -2.43
C LEU A 103 5.77 -6.27 -3.85
N LYS A 104 6.12 -5.22 -4.60
CA LYS A 104 5.74 -5.04 -6.01
C LYS A 104 6.93 -4.58 -6.83
N LYS A 105 7.01 -5.03 -8.08
CA LYS A 105 8.07 -4.59 -9.02
C LYS A 105 8.12 -3.07 -9.20
N SER A 106 6.97 -2.40 -9.19
CA SER A 106 6.85 -0.95 -9.32
C SER A 106 7.17 -0.16 -8.05
N ALA A 107 7.52 -0.83 -6.95
CA ALA A 107 7.78 -0.17 -5.67
C ALA A 107 9.16 0.49 -5.58
N MET A 108 10.09 0.18 -6.49
CA MET A 108 11.38 0.85 -6.59
C MET A 108 11.47 1.62 -7.89
N GLY A 109 11.93 2.88 -7.81
CA GLY A 109 12.28 3.70 -8.96
C GLY A 109 13.78 3.59 -9.27
N ASP A 110 14.14 3.89 -10.52
CA ASP A 110 15.53 3.88 -10.98
C ASP A 110 16.35 5.06 -10.43
N ASP A 111 15.68 6.04 -9.82
CA ASP A 111 16.24 7.26 -9.23
C ASP A 111 16.59 7.12 -7.72
N GLY A 112 16.54 5.90 -7.19
CA GLY A 112 16.74 5.64 -5.76
C GLY A 112 15.53 5.98 -4.90
N THR A 113 14.35 6.22 -5.50
CA THR A 113 13.10 6.38 -4.75
C THR A 113 12.39 5.03 -4.56
N ILE A 114 11.62 4.93 -3.48
CA ILE A 114 10.85 3.75 -3.13
C ILE A 114 9.42 4.12 -2.70
N LEU A 115 8.48 3.19 -2.85
CA LEU A 115 7.12 3.31 -2.33
C LEU A 115 7.07 2.69 -0.92
N SER A 116 7.07 3.54 0.10
CA SER A 116 7.08 3.11 1.52
C SER A 116 5.96 2.12 1.89
N CYS A 117 4.80 2.18 1.24
CA CYS A 117 3.69 1.24 1.49
C CYS A 117 3.90 -0.17 0.91
N SER A 118 4.96 -0.39 0.13
CA SER A 118 5.21 -1.67 -0.55
C SER A 118 6.69 -2.07 -0.51
N CYS A 119 7.42 -1.58 0.49
CA CYS A 119 8.81 -1.93 0.74
C CYS A 119 8.97 -2.31 2.21
N VAL A 120 9.61 -3.45 2.47
CA VAL A 120 9.97 -3.93 3.81
C VAL A 120 11.49 -3.78 3.98
N PRO A 121 12.01 -3.28 5.11
CA PRO A 121 13.46 -3.19 5.32
C PRO A 121 14.16 -4.56 5.26
N LYS A 122 15.31 -4.65 4.58
CA LYS A 122 16.23 -5.81 4.67
C LYS A 122 17.41 -5.51 5.59
N THR A 123 17.92 -4.28 5.56
CA THR A 123 19.07 -3.83 6.35
C THR A 123 18.74 -2.53 7.09
N ALA A 124 19.72 -1.93 7.77
CA ALA A 124 19.56 -0.59 8.32
C ALA A 124 19.38 0.44 7.19
N LEU A 125 18.47 1.39 7.38
CA LEU A 125 18.04 2.32 6.34
C LEU A 125 18.29 3.76 6.72
N ARG A 126 18.68 4.57 5.74
CA ARG A 126 18.61 6.04 5.82
C ARG A 126 17.65 6.56 4.75
N LEU A 127 16.66 7.35 5.19
CA LEU A 127 15.53 7.78 4.37
C LEU A 127 15.33 9.30 4.45
N GLU A 128 14.81 9.87 3.36
CA GLU A 128 14.36 11.25 3.28
C GLU A 128 13.08 11.37 2.42
N ASN A 129 12.39 12.50 2.56
CA ASN A 129 11.17 12.79 1.81
C ASN A 129 11.44 13.38 0.42
#